data_AF-A0A3D5H9U2-F1
#
_entry.id   AF-A0A3D5H9U2-F1
#
_cell.length_a   1.000
_cell.length_b   1.000
_cell.length_c   1.000
_cell.angle_alpha   90.00
_cell.angle_beta   90.00
_cell.angle_gamma   90.00
#
_symmetry.space_group_name_H-M   'P 1'
#
loop_
_entity.id
_entity.type
_entity.pdbx_description
1 polymer ?
#
loop_
_entity_poly.entity_id
_entity_poly.type
_entity_poly.pdbx_seq_one_letter_code
_entity_poly.pdbx_strand_id
1 'polypeptide(L)'
;MGSSIHLFTENNILEQLSTAPYQLGYYTLKFYSENGKPVNCITECIEEFYLYPSGGTLRDSQFNIVLYDSRFDTYRGFNPPHLAR
;
A
#
# COMPACT_ATOMS: atom_id res chain seq x y z
N MET A 1 8.08 -10.24 -18.02
CA MET A 1 8.05 -8.76 -18.03
C MET A 1 7.32 -8.34 -16.76
N GLY A 2 8.00 -7.65 -15.84
CA GLY A 2 7.38 -7.19 -14.60
C GLY A 2 6.46 -6.00 -14.84
N SER A 3 5.32 -5.92 -14.13
CA SER A 3 4.43 -4.76 -14.20
C SER A 3 4.95 -3.62 -13.32
N SER A 4 5.00 -2.40 -13.85
CA SER A 4 5.47 -1.20 -13.12
C SER A 4 4.54 -0.82 -11.97
N ILE A 5 3.27 -1.23 -11.99
CA ILE A 5 2.28 -0.95 -10.94
C ILE A 5 2.67 -1.52 -9.58
N HIS A 6 3.51 -2.57 -9.56
CA HIS A 6 3.98 -3.22 -8.34
C HIS A 6 5.26 -2.59 -7.77
N LEU A 7 5.80 -1.52 -8.35
CA LEU A 7 6.91 -0.80 -7.72
C LEU A 7 6.38 0.03 -6.56
N PHE A 8 7.07 0.03 -5.42
CA PHE A 8 6.68 0.80 -4.25
C PHE A 8 6.98 2.29 -4.43
N THR A 9 6.02 2.99 -5.03
CA THR A 9 6.06 4.44 -5.26
C THR A 9 4.72 5.06 -4.90
N GLU A 10 4.70 6.35 -4.59
CA GLU A 10 3.47 7.08 -4.25
C GLU A 10 2.41 6.96 -5.35
N ASN A 11 2.78 7.19 -6.61
CA ASN A 11 1.86 7.10 -7.75
C ASN A 11 1.22 5.71 -7.86
N ASN A 12 2.02 4.66 -7.69
CA ASN A 12 1.52 3.29 -7.77
C ASN A 12 0.63 2.90 -6.58
N ILE A 13 0.91 3.44 -5.38
CA ILE A 13 0.01 3.30 -4.24
C ILE A 13 -1.36 3.91 -4.60
N LEU A 14 -1.39 5.15 -5.08
CA LEU A 14 -2.63 5.83 -5.46
C LEU A 14 -3.37 5.10 -6.59
N GLU A 15 -2.65 4.62 -7.60
CA GLU A 15 -3.22 3.87 -8.71
C GLU A 15 -3.82 2.54 -8.26
N GLN A 16 -3.10 1.76 -7.43
CA GLN A 16 -3.66 0.54 -6.86
C GLN A 16 -4.88 0.82 -5.97
N LEU A 17 -4.85 1.88 -5.15
CA LEU A 17 -5.97 2.25 -4.27
C LEU A 17 -7.28 2.51 -5.03
N SER A 18 -7.21 2.97 -6.28
CA SER A 18 -8.40 3.24 -7.10
C SER A 18 -9.26 1.99 -7.38
N THR A 19 -8.66 0.80 -7.30
CA THR A 19 -9.31 -0.49 -7.59
C THR A 19 -9.14 -1.53 -6.49
N ALA A 20 -8.26 -1.29 -5.53
CA ALA A 20 -7.97 -2.22 -4.44
C ALA A 20 -9.22 -2.43 -3.55
N PRO A 21 -9.47 -3.68 -3.11
CA PRO A 21 -10.55 -3.95 -2.19
C PRO A 21 -10.28 -3.29 -0.85
N TYR A 22 -11.29 -2.62 -0.29
CA TYR A 22 -11.26 -2.10 1.06
C TYR A 22 -12.07 -3.01 1.99
N GLN A 23 -11.42 -3.56 3.01
CA GLN A 23 -12.06 -4.43 4.00
C GLN A 23 -11.40 -4.27 5.37
N LEU A 24 -12.19 -4.38 6.45
CA LEU A 24 -11.68 -4.37 7.83
C LEU A 24 -10.72 -3.21 8.16
N GLY A 25 -10.91 -2.05 7.53
CA GLY A 25 -10.10 -0.86 7.81
C GLY A 25 -8.86 -0.69 6.91
N TYR A 26 -8.58 -1.60 5.97
CA TYR A 26 -7.38 -1.54 5.12
C TYR A 26 -7.66 -1.83 3.64
N TYR A 27 -6.71 -1.43 2.79
CA TYR A 27 -6.60 -1.82 1.39
C TYR A 27 -5.54 -2.91 1.23
N THR A 28 -5.81 -3.90 0.39
CA THR A 28 -4.80 -4.89 -0.03
C THR A 28 -4.06 -4.40 -1.27
N LEU A 29 -2.76 -4.16 -1.15
CA LEU A 29 -1.86 -3.71 -2.21
C LEU A 29 -0.82 -4.79 -2.51
N LYS A 30 -0.24 -4.77 -3.71
CA LYS A 30 0.81 -5.71 -4.14
C LYS A 30 2.04 -4.95 -4.61
N PHE A 31 3.18 -5.27 -4.00
CA PHE A 31 4.46 -4.66 -4.37
C PHE A 31 5.53 -5.71 -4.58
N TYR A 32 6.51 -5.41 -5.45
CA TYR A 32 7.79 -6.10 -5.40
C TYR A 32 8.38 -5.95 -4.01
N SER A 33 9.01 -7.01 -3.55
CA SER A 33 9.53 -7.12 -2.20
C SER A 33 10.97 -7.62 -2.20
N GLU A 34 11.71 -7.18 -1.19
CA GLU A 34 13.00 -7.71 -0.82
C GLU A 34 13.10 -7.71 0.71
N ASN A 35 13.43 -8.85 1.32
CA ASN A 35 13.51 -9.01 2.77
C ASN A 35 12.23 -8.55 3.52
N GLY A 36 11.05 -8.87 2.99
CA GLY A 36 9.75 -8.53 3.59
C GLY A 36 9.40 -7.04 3.53
N LYS A 37 10.11 -6.25 2.73
CA LYS A 37 9.85 -4.82 2.53
C LYS A 37 9.50 -4.53 1.08
N PRO A 38 8.53 -3.66 0.81
CA PRO A 38 8.20 -3.27 -0.54
C PRO A 38 9.32 -2.40 -1.12
N VAL A 39 9.66 -2.60 -2.40
CA VAL A 39 10.78 -1.94 -3.08
C VAL A 39 10.34 -1.27 -4.38
N ASN A 40 11.09 -0.27 -4.82
CA ASN A 40 10.83 0.50 -6.04
C ASN A 40 11.58 -0.04 -7.28
N CYS A 41 12.13 -1.25 -7.19
CA CYS A 41 12.77 -1.98 -8.28
C CYS A 41 12.03 -3.30 -8.54
N ILE A 42 12.19 -3.86 -9.74
CA ILE A 42 11.63 -5.17 -10.06
C ILE A 42 12.44 -6.25 -9.35
N THR A 43 11.77 -7.14 -8.64
CA THR A 43 12.35 -8.33 -8.01
C THR A 43 11.60 -9.58 -8.45
N GLU A 44 12.06 -10.75 -8.02
CA GLU A 44 11.37 -12.03 -8.28
C GLU A 44 10.14 -12.24 -7.39
N CYS A 45 10.01 -11.46 -6.32
CA CYS A 45 8.99 -11.63 -5.28
C CYS A 45 8.00 -10.47 -5.28
N ILE A 46 6.72 -10.77 -5.45
CA ILE A 46 5.62 -9.83 -5.18
C ILE A 46 4.88 -10.32 -3.94
N GLU A 47 4.72 -9.42 -2.97
CA GLU A 47 4.02 -9.69 -1.72
C GLU A 47 2.81 -8.78 -1.56
N GLU A 48 1.86 -9.22 -0.73
CA GLU A 48 0.71 -8.43 -0.33
C GLU A 48 1.04 -7.59 0.90
N PHE A 49 0.55 -6.35 0.88
CA PHE A 49 0.68 -5.41 1.96
C PHE A 49 -0.68 -4.77 2.26
N TYR A 50 -0.90 -4.43 3.52
CA TYR A 50 -2.17 -3.87 4.00
C TYR A 50 -1.98 -2.41 4.38
N LEU A 51 -2.53 -1.50 3.56
CA LEU A 51 -2.52 -0.08 3.87
C LEU A 51 -3.72 0.25 4.75
N TYR A 52 -3.47 0.67 5.98
CA TYR A 52 -4.46 1.23 6.88
C TYR A 52 -4.43 2.75 6.73
N PRO A 53 -5.37 3.35 5.97
CA PRO A 53 -5.39 4.78 5.75
C PRO A 53 -5.72 5.55 7.04
N SER A 54 -6.42 4.92 7.99
CA SER A 54 -6.47 5.41 9.38
C SER A 54 -5.10 5.23 10.02
N GLY A 55 -4.33 6.33 10.12
CA GLY A 55 -2.97 6.31 10.65
C GLY A 55 -1.87 6.06 9.61
N GLY A 56 -2.18 5.96 8.31
CA GLY A 56 -1.19 5.90 7.22
C GLY A 56 -0.14 4.80 7.36
N THR A 57 -0.49 3.64 7.92
CA THR A 57 0.47 2.54 8.13
C THR A 57 0.35 1.46 7.06
N LEU A 58 1.46 1.00 6.52
CA LEU A 58 1.53 -0.21 5.71
C LEU A 58 1.97 -1.39 6.58
N ARG A 59 1.32 -2.53 6.43
CA ARG A 59 1.64 -3.76 7.16
C ARG A 59 1.92 -4.93 6.22
N ASP A 60 2.69 -5.89 6.70
CA ASP A 60 2.97 -7.16 6.02
C ASP A 60 1.87 -8.21 6.29
N SER A 61 2.06 -9.42 5.74
CA SER A 61 1.19 -10.59 5.94
C SER A 61 1.07 -11.06 7.40
N GLN A 62 2.02 -10.67 8.26
CA GLN A 62 2.03 -10.95 9.69
C GLN A 62 1.47 -9.78 10.52
N PHE A 63 0.95 -8.75 9.86
CA PHE A 63 0.44 -7.51 10.46
C PHE A 63 1.48 -6.69 11.23
N ASN A 64 2.77 -6.91 10.99
CA ASN A 64 3.83 -6.02 11.47
C ASN A 64 3.79 -4.71 10.70
N ILE A 65 4.13 -3.61 11.37
CA ILE A 65 4.25 -2.30 10.70
C ILE A 65 5.54 -2.30 9.88
N VAL A 66 5.38 -2.12 8.57
CA VAL A 66 6.50 -1.99 7.63
C VAL A 66 6.91 -0.54 7.48
N LEU A 67 5.93 0.36 7.37
CA LEU A 67 6.15 1.80 7.30
C LEU A 67 4.96 2.60 7.83
N TYR A 68 5.25 3.85 8.19
CA TYR A 68 4.28 4.91 8.41
C TYR A 68 4.55 6.02 7.39
N ASP A 69 3.49 6.56 6.79
CA ASP A 69 3.57 7.70 5.89
C ASP A 69 2.34 8.61 6.03
N SER A 70 2.57 9.85 6.47
CA SER A 70 1.50 10.83 6.71
C SER A 70 0.73 11.22 5.45
N ARG A 71 1.29 11.01 4.25
CA ARG A 71 0.59 11.29 2.98
C ARG A 71 -0.64 10.41 2.79
N PHE A 72 -0.63 9.22 3.40
CA PHE A 72 -1.72 8.25 3.33
C PHE A 72 -2.53 8.16 4.63
N ASP A 73 -2.39 9.15 5.52
CA ASP A 73 -3.04 9.19 6.83
C ASP A 73 -4.30 10.07 6.82
N THR A 74 -5.47 9.48 7.07
CA THR A 74 -6.75 10.20 7.11
C THR A 74 -6.81 11.22 8.25
N TYR A 75 -6.09 11.00 9.35
CA TYR A 75 -5.99 11.99 10.43
C TYR A 75 -5.11 13.20 10.04
N ARG A 76 -4.38 13.10 8.93
CA ARG A 76 -3.56 14.17 8.36
C ARG A 76 -4.16 14.76 7.07
N GLY A 77 -5.38 14.38 6.72
CA GLY A 77 -6.12 14.95 5.58
C GLY A 77 -6.06 14.12 4.30
N PHE A 78 -5.52 12.89 4.33
CA PHE A 78 -5.65 11.98 3.20
C PHE A 78 -7.12 11.59 2.98
N ASN A 79 -7.60 11.68 1.74
CA ASN A 79 -8.96 11.27 1.36
C ASN A 79 -8.92 10.01 0.47
N PRO A 80 -8.93 8.81 1.06
CA PRO A 80 -8.87 7.55 0.32
C PRO A 80 -10.17 7.27 -0.46
N PRO A 81 -10.12 6.43 -1.52
CA PRO A 81 -11.28 6.13 -2.35
C PRO A 81 -12.53 5.64 -1.61
N HIS A 82 -12.40 4.92 -0.50
CA HIS A 82 -13.55 4.42 0.28
C HIS A 82 -14.29 5.51 1.06
N LEU A 83 -13.69 6.70 1.22
CA LEU A 83 -14.30 7.87 1.85
C LEU A 83 -14.71 8.95 0.82
N ALA A 84 -14.29 8.82 -0.43
CA ALA A 84 -14.75 9.69 -1.51
C ALA A 84 -16.26 9.44 -1.71
N ARG A 85 -17.07 10.49 -1.49
CA ARG A 85 -18.51 10.49 -1.69
C ARG A 85 -18.89 10.72 -3.14
#